data_AF-A0A7K3AT50-F1
#
_entry.id   AF-A0A7K3AT50-F1
#
_cell.length_a   1.000
_cell.length_b   1.000
_cell.length_c   1.000
_cell.angle_alpha   90.00
_cell.angle_beta   90.00
_cell.angle_gamma   90.00
#
_symmetry.space_group_name_H-M   'P 1'
#
loop_
_entity.id
_entity.type
_entity.pdbx_description
1 polymer ?
#
loop_
_entity_poly.entity_id
_entity_poly.type
_entity_poly.pdbx_seq_one_letter_code
_entity_poly.pdbx_strand_id
1 'polypeptide(L)' 'MRRRIAALAVTVATAGAMLLGTASTASATGPGFWLRSHHGSLAECQAVGNAGADNALWSRVFICNPFAGKPGVYELWVRY' A
#
# COMPACT_ATOMS: atom_id res chain seq x y z
N MET A 1 7.69 28.56 32.27
CA MET A 1 6.47 27.80 31.90
C MET A 1 6.86 26.40 31.46
N ARG A 2 6.07 25.38 31.85
CA ARG A 2 6.39 23.94 31.75
C ARG A 2 6.55 23.45 30.31
N ARG A 3 7.60 22.66 30.09
CA ARG A 3 7.92 21.89 28.86
C ARG A 3 6.77 20.95 28.50
N ARG A 4 6.37 20.93 27.23
CA ARG A 4 5.60 19.83 26.65
C ARG A 4 6.44 19.23 25.53
N ILE A 5 7.16 18.17 25.87
CA ILE A 5 7.83 17.29 24.91
C ILE A 5 6.72 16.41 24.35
N ALA A 6 6.20 16.75 23.17
CA ALA A 6 5.36 15.85 22.41
C ALA A 6 6.29 14.87 21.69
N ALA A 7 6.61 13.76 22.35
CA ALA A 7 7.20 12.60 21.70
C ALA A 7 6.13 12.05 20.74
N LEU A 8 6.25 12.38 19.47
CA LEU A 8 5.45 11.78 18.41
C LEU A 8 5.83 10.30 18.36
N ALA A 9 4.86 9.47 18.76
CA ALA A 9 4.98 8.03 18.79
C ALA A 9 5.46 7.52 17.42
N VAL A 10 6.60 6.85 17.43
CA VAL A 10 7.10 6.07 16.31
C VAL A 10 6.08 4.95 16.09
N THR A 11 5.28 5.06 15.03
CA THR A 11 4.42 3.96 14.59
C THR A 11 5.34 2.85 14.09
N VAL A 12 5.58 1.88 14.96
CA VAL A 12 6.34 0.67 14.61
C VAL A 12 5.44 -0.12 13.66
N ALA A 13 5.66 0.01 12.36
CA ALA A 13 5.02 -0.82 11.37
C ALA A 13 5.55 -2.25 11.57
N THR A 14 4.77 -3.07 12.28
CA THR A 14 5.00 -4.50 12.41
C THR A 14 5.00 -5.11 11.01
N ALA A 15 6.17 -5.54 10.56
CA ALA A 15 6.35 -6.37 9.38
C ALA A 15 5.69 -7.73 9.61
N GLY A 16 4.39 -7.81 9.36
CA GLY A 16 3.68 -9.07 9.24
C GLY A 16 4.09 -9.73 7.93
N ALA A 17 4.94 -10.76 8.03
CA ALA A 17 5.29 -11.63 6.93
C ALA A 17 4.03 -12.37 6.45
N MET A 18 3.29 -11.78 5.51
CA MET A 18 2.18 -12.41 4.83
C MET A 18 2.70 -13.00 3.51
N LEU A 19 2.96 -14.31 3.54
CA LEU A 19 3.14 -15.15 2.37
C LEU A 19 1.81 -15.18 1.57
N LEU A 20 1.63 -14.22 0.67
CA LEU A 20 0.53 -14.20 -0.29
C LEU A 20 1.14 -14.28 -1.70
N GLY A 21 0.78 -15.34 -2.41
CA GLY A 21 1.33 -15.70 -3.72
C GLY A 21 1.43 -14.52 -4.68
N THR A 22 2.61 -14.38 -5.28
CA THR A 22 2.95 -13.31 -6.22
C THR A 22 2.25 -13.54 -7.57
N ALA A 23 1.00 -13.10 -7.69
CA ALA A 23 0.36 -12.90 -8.98
C ALA A 23 0.73 -11.49 -9.49
N SER A 24 1.87 -11.39 -10.18
CA SER A 24 2.27 -10.17 -10.89
C SER A 24 1.50 -10.07 -12.21
N THR A 25 0.19 -9.80 -12.16
CA THR A 25 -0.54 -9.38 -13.36
C THR A 25 -0.28 -7.89 -13.57
N ALA A 26 0.66 -7.58 -14.46
CA ALA A 26 0.72 -6.27 -15.12
C ALA A 26 -0.63 -6.08 -15.82
N SER A 27 -1.55 -5.43 -15.13
CA SER A 27 -2.92 -5.23 -15.55
C SER A 27 -3.09 -3.73 -15.61
N ALA A 28 -3.30 -3.23 -16.82
CA ALA A 28 -3.80 -1.87 -17.03
C ALA A 28 -4.99 -1.71 -16.10
N THR A 29 -4.82 -0.87 -15.07
CA THR A 29 -5.75 -0.80 -13.97
C THR A 29 -7.12 -0.46 -14.55
N GLY A 30 -8.08 -1.37 -14.41
CA GLY A 30 -9.38 -1.24 -15.05
C GLY A 30 -10.13 0.03 -14.62
N PRO A 31 -11.21 0.41 -15.31
CA PRO A 31 -12.01 1.56 -14.91
C PRO A 31 -12.49 1.42 -13.45
N GLY A 32 -12.42 2.52 -12.69
CA GLY A 32 -12.87 2.57 -11.30
C GLY A 32 -11.78 2.37 -10.24
N PHE A 33 -10.51 2.24 -10.64
CA PHE A 33 -9.38 2.27 -9.73
C PHE A 33 -8.68 3.64 -9.73
N TRP A 34 -8.22 4.06 -8.56
CA TRP A 34 -7.56 5.34 -8.30
C TRP A 34 -6.15 5.08 -7.77
N LEU A 35 -5.15 5.71 -8.38
CA LEU A 35 -3.77 5.65 -7.89
C LEU A 35 -3.68 6.33 -6.52
N ARG A 36 -3.08 5.64 -5.55
CA ARG A 36 -2.90 6.16 -4.18
C ARG A 36 -1.45 6.42 -3.79
N SER A 37 -0.55 5.50 -4.13
CA SER A 37 0.85 5.56 -3.68
C SER A 37 1.76 4.69 -4.53
N HIS A 38 3.07 4.93 -4.39
CA HIS A 38 4.15 4.14 -4.98
C HIS A 38 4.97 3.48 -3.86
N HIS A 39 5.39 2.23 -4.09
CA HIS A 39 6.08 1.39 -3.11
C HIS A 39 7.33 0.77 -3.72
N GLY A 40 8.35 0.52 -2.89
CA GLY A 40 9.63 -0.05 -3.33
C GLY A 40 9.61 -1.57 -3.49
N SER A 41 8.50 -2.22 -3.16
CA SER A 41 8.32 -3.66 -3.30
C SER A 41 6.84 -4.05 -3.38
N LEU A 42 6.56 -5.23 -3.94
CA LEU A 42 5.21 -5.78 -4.01
C LEU A 42 4.63 -6.02 -2.62
N ALA A 43 5.44 -6.55 -1.69
CA ALA A 43 5.01 -6.85 -0.33
C ALA A 43 4.58 -5.59 0.43
N GLU A 44 5.32 -4.48 0.27
CA GLU A 44 4.96 -3.19 0.87
C GLU A 44 3.64 -2.67 0.29
N CYS A 45 3.46 -2.73 -1.02
CA CYS A 45 2.21 -2.32 -1.66
C CYS A 45 1.00 -3.14 -1.15
N GLN A 46 1.15 -4.46 -1.03
CA GLN A 46 0.10 -5.34 -0.53
C GLN A 46 -0.23 -5.05 0.94
N ALA A 47 0.79 -4.80 1.77
CA ALA A 47 0.59 -4.46 3.18
C ALA A 47 -0.21 -3.17 3.34
N VAL A 48 0.12 -2.13 2.56
CA VAL A 48 -0.62 -0.86 2.59
C VAL A 48 -2.03 -1.02 2.04
N GLY A 49 -2.20 -1.77 0.93
CA GLY A 49 -3.49 -2.07 0.35
C GLY A 49 -4.44 -2.78 1.32
N ASN A 50 -3.95 -3.82 2.00
CA ASN A 50 -4.70 -4.54 3.03
C ASN A 50 -5.02 -3.65 4.21
N ALA A 51 -4.03 -2.91 4.74
CA ALA A 51 -4.24 -2.01 5.86
C ALA A 51 -5.33 -0.96 5.57
N GLY A 52 -5.33 -0.35 4.39
CA GLY A 52 -6.38 0.61 4.05
C GLY A 52 -7.74 -0.03 3.84
N ALA A 53 -7.81 -1.26 3.33
CA ALA A 53 -9.06 -2.01 3.24
C ALA A 53 -9.63 -2.36 4.62
N ASP A 54 -8.78 -2.80 5.55
CA ASP A 54 -9.17 -3.15 6.91
C ASP A 54 -9.56 -1.92 7.75
N ASN A 55 -9.05 -0.73 7.39
CA ASN A 55 -9.45 0.56 7.97
C ASN A 55 -10.61 1.23 7.23
N ALA A 56 -11.28 0.52 6.30
CA ALA A 56 -12.39 1.04 5.49
C ALA A 56 -12.06 2.35 4.73
N LEU A 57 -10.78 2.56 4.38
CA LEU A 57 -10.36 3.69 3.53
C LEU A 57 -10.72 3.45 2.06
N TRP A 58 -10.80 2.18 1.67
CA TRP A 58 -11.16 1.70 0.34
C TRP A 58 -11.66 0.25 0.42
N SER A 59 -12.21 -0.26 -0.68
CA SER A 59 -12.61 -1.65 -0.86
C SER A 59 -11.45 -2.62 -0.72
N ARG A 60 -11.74 -3.86 -0.28
CA ARG A 60 -10.77 -4.98 -0.26
C ARG A 60 -10.27 -5.37 -1.65
N VAL A 61 -10.86 -4.81 -2.71
CA VAL A 61 -10.37 -4.91 -4.08
C VAL A 61 -9.41 -3.76 -4.38
N PHE A 62 -8.11 -4.04 -4.29
CA PHE A 62 -7.02 -3.14 -4.66
C PHE A 62 -5.99 -3.87 -5.54
N ILE A 63 -5.15 -3.13 -6.26
CA ILE A 63 -4.18 -3.64 -7.23
C ILE A 63 -2.80 -3.07 -6.92
N CYS A 64 -1.79 -3.94 -6.94
CA CYS A 64 -0.38 -3.56 -6.89
C CYS A 64 0.26 -3.73 -8.26
N ASN A 65 0.27 -2.65 -9.05
CA ASN A 65 0.72 -2.67 -10.43
C ASN A 65 2.22 -2.34 -10.52
N PRO A 66 3.07 -3.17 -11.15
CA PRO A 66 4.46 -2.80 -11.39
C PRO A 66 4.53 -1.56 -12.31
N PHE A 67 5.28 -0.54 -11.89
CA PHE A 67 5.40 0.70 -12.64
C PHE A 67 6.36 0.52 -13.81
N ALA A 68 5.82 0.56 -15.04
CA ALA A 68 6.60 0.36 -16.26
C ALA A 68 7.75 1.37 -16.43
N GLY A 69 7.59 2.60 -15.92
CA GLY A 69 8.60 3.66 -16.01
C GLY A 69 9.75 3.53 -15.00
N LYS A 70 9.65 2.68 -13.98
CA LYS A 70 10.70 2.48 -12.97
C LYS A 70 10.65 1.05 -12.41
N PRO A 71 11.55 0.16 -12.88
CA PRO A 71 11.66 -1.19 -12.35
C PRO A 71 11.84 -1.18 -10.83
N GLY A 72 11.18 -2.11 -10.14
CA GLY A 72 11.21 -2.20 -8.68
C GLY A 72 10.30 -1.20 -7.95
N VAL A 73 9.48 -0.44 -8.66
CA VAL A 73 8.41 0.36 -8.07
C VAL A 73 7.05 -0.26 -8.37
N TYR A 74 6.19 -0.31 -7.36
CA TYR A 74 4.81 -0.79 -7.45
C TYR A 74 3.84 0.33 -7.12
N GLU A 75 2.81 0.48 -7.93
CA GLU A 75 1.73 1.43 -7.73
C GLU A 75 0.57 0.75 -7.02
N LEU A 76 0.14 1.33 -5.90
CA LEU A 76 -1.09 0.94 -5.24
C LEU A 76 -2.26 1.68 -5.89
N TRP A 77 -3.13 0.92 -6.51
CA TRP A 77 -4.39 1.39 -7.07
C TRP A 77 -5.55 0.83 -6.27
N VAL A 78 -6.47 1.69 -5.83
CA VAL A 78 -7.56 1.30 -4.93
C VAL A 78 -8.91 1.64 -5.53
N ARG A 79 -9.95 0.97 -5.04
CA ARG A 79 -11.34 1.30 -5.36
C ARG A 79 -12.07 1.58 -4.06
N TYR A 80 -12.87 2.63 -4.00
CA TYR A 80 -13.65 2.98 -2.82
C TYR A 80 -14.95 2.17 -2.73
#